data_AF-A0A2K3N3Y2-F1
#
_entry.id   AF-A0A2K3N3Y2-F1
#
_cell.length_a   1.000
_cell.length_b   1.000
_cell.length_c   1.000
_cell.angle_alpha   90.00
_cell.angle_beta   90.00
_cell.angle_gamma   90.00
#
_symmetry.space_group_name_H-M   'P 1'
#
loop_
_entity.id
_entity.type
_entity.pdbx_description
1 polymer ?
#
loop_
_entity_poly.entity_id
_entity_poly.type
_entity_poly.pdbx_seq_one_letter_code
_entity_poly.pdbx_strand_id
1 'polypeptide(L)'
;MKDINMDAYRFSISWSRILPRVFAPGRCSPWQNLNCTGGDSATEPYIVAHNQLLAHALAVNVYKTKYQASQKGKIGITLVSHWVMPLNNTELDHQAAQRAIDFIYGWFMDPLTLGDYPSSMRSLVGNRLPKFSTYQAKLVKGSFDFIGLNYYTSTYATNAPELSEAKPSYTTDSLAILT
;
A
#
# COMPACT_ATOMS: atom_id res chain seq x y z
N MET A 1 4.56 11.83 27.89
CA MET A 1 4.56 12.15 26.43
C MET A 1 4.18 13.60 26.17
N LYS A 2 3.11 14.10 26.79
CA LYS A 2 2.91 15.55 26.94
C LYS A 2 4.13 16.24 27.59
N ASP A 3 4.79 15.55 28.51
CA ASP A 3 5.99 16.02 29.22
C ASP A 3 7.25 16.11 28.34
N ILE A 4 7.21 15.59 27.10
CA ILE A 4 8.28 15.74 26.10
C ILE A 4 7.84 16.58 24.89
N ASN A 5 6.75 17.34 25.01
CA ASN A 5 6.23 18.26 23.99
C ASN A 5 5.92 17.60 22.62
N MET A 6 5.42 16.36 22.65
CA MET A 6 5.06 15.62 21.44
C MET A 6 3.53 15.55 21.27
N ASP A 7 3.00 16.25 20.26
CA ASP A 7 1.56 16.38 20.00
C ASP A 7 1.03 15.44 18.90
N ALA A 8 1.92 14.69 18.25
CA ALA A 8 1.57 13.80 17.14
C ALA A 8 2.24 12.42 17.26
N TYR A 9 1.44 11.39 16.98
CA TYR A 9 1.85 10.01 16.85
C TYR A 9 1.81 9.60 15.38
N ARG A 10 2.85 8.90 14.95
CA ARG A 10 2.98 8.45 13.56
C ARG A 10 3.24 6.95 13.53
N PHE A 11 2.34 6.22 12.87
CA PHE A 11 2.67 4.90 12.35
C PHE A 11 3.29 5.05 10.95
N SER A 12 4.49 4.52 10.75
CA SER A 12 5.17 4.64 9.46
C SER A 12 5.21 3.29 8.77
N ILE A 13 4.62 3.21 7.58
CA ILE A 13 4.81 2.08 6.67
C ILE A 13 5.85 2.51 5.64
N SER A 14 6.94 1.75 5.51
CA SER A 14 7.96 1.98 4.49
C SER A 14 7.89 0.88 3.44
N TRP A 15 8.01 1.24 2.15
CA TRP A 15 8.03 0.31 1.00
C TRP A 15 8.95 -0.89 1.22
N SER A 16 10.10 -0.65 1.84
CA SER A 16 11.11 -1.68 2.12
C SER A 16 10.63 -2.84 3.01
N ARG A 17 9.43 -2.75 3.60
CA ARG A 17 8.85 -3.82 4.43
C ARG A 17 7.77 -4.65 3.73
N ILE A 18 7.45 -4.34 2.48
CA ILE A 18 6.44 -5.06 1.66
C ILE A 18 7.10 -5.65 0.40
N LEU A 19 8.13 -4.99 -0.14
CA LEU A 19 8.76 -5.46 -1.37
C LEU A 19 9.72 -6.64 -1.16
N PRO A 20 9.69 -7.66 -2.04
CA PRO A 20 10.60 -8.81 -2.03
C PRO A 20 12.01 -8.50 -2.57
N ARG A 21 12.44 -7.24 -2.70
CA ARG A 21 13.78 -6.88 -3.22
C ARG A 21 14.59 -6.00 -2.27
N VAL A 22 15.85 -6.39 -2.08
CA VAL A 22 16.97 -5.80 -1.29
C VAL A 22 16.73 -5.63 0.21
N PHE A 23 15.49 -5.48 0.65
CA PHE A 23 15.16 -5.32 2.06
C PHE A 23 14.56 -6.60 2.64
N ALA A 24 14.89 -6.89 3.91
CA ALA A 24 14.46 -8.09 4.62
C ALA A 24 12.93 -8.31 4.51
N PRO A 25 12.45 -9.55 4.36
CA PRO A 25 13.13 -10.81 4.67
C PRO A 25 13.71 -11.61 3.48
N GLY A 26 13.83 -11.04 2.27
CA GLY A 26 14.37 -11.78 1.12
C GLY A 26 13.47 -12.97 0.71
N ARG A 27 12.15 -12.78 0.87
CA ARG A 27 11.13 -13.77 0.51
C ARG A 27 10.52 -13.41 -0.83
N CYS A 28 10.48 -14.34 -1.76
CA CYS A 28 9.89 -14.20 -3.09
C CYS A 28 9.57 -15.59 -3.66
N SER A 29 8.78 -15.63 -4.74
CA SER A 29 8.48 -16.90 -5.39
C SER A 29 9.75 -17.52 -6.01
N PRO A 30 9.95 -18.85 -5.92
CA PRO A 30 11.18 -19.52 -6.39
C PRO A 30 11.51 -19.26 -7.85
N TRP A 31 10.50 -19.10 -8.70
CA TRP A 31 10.66 -18.86 -10.15
C TRP A 31 11.33 -17.53 -10.50
N GLN A 32 11.46 -16.60 -9.54
CA GLN A 32 12.17 -15.34 -9.76
C GLN A 32 13.70 -15.49 -9.75
N ASN A 33 14.24 -16.64 -9.28
CA ASN A 33 15.68 -16.93 -9.23
C ASN A 33 16.52 -15.85 -8.51
N LEU A 34 15.97 -15.24 -7.46
CA LEU A 34 16.62 -14.15 -6.70
C LEU A 34 17.30 -14.61 -5.40
N ASN A 35 17.65 -15.90 -5.26
CA ASN A 35 18.18 -16.50 -4.02
C ASN A 35 17.27 -16.28 -2.78
N CYS A 36 15.95 -16.29 -2.99
CA CYS A 36 14.99 -16.12 -1.90
C CYS A 36 14.93 -17.35 -1.00
N THR A 37 14.72 -17.12 0.30
CA THR A 37 14.65 -18.19 1.31
C THR A 37 13.29 -18.89 1.37
N GLY A 38 12.33 -18.42 0.56
CA GLY A 38 10.97 -18.93 0.41
C GLY A 38 9.96 -17.81 0.14
N GLY A 39 8.67 -18.12 0.19
CA GLY A 39 7.59 -17.14 0.05
C GLY A 39 6.88 -17.18 -1.31
N ASP A 40 5.92 -16.28 -1.46
CA ASP A 40 5.07 -16.18 -2.63
C ASP A 40 4.76 -14.72 -2.98
N SER A 41 5.43 -14.23 -4.03
CA SER A 41 5.29 -12.88 -4.56
C SER A 41 3.89 -12.57 -5.10
N ALA A 42 3.06 -13.60 -5.33
CA ALA A 42 1.69 -13.43 -5.79
C ALA A 42 0.70 -13.11 -4.66
N THR A 43 1.02 -13.44 -3.40
CA THR A 43 0.04 -13.42 -2.30
C THR A 43 0.55 -12.71 -1.05
N GLU A 44 1.80 -12.93 -0.65
CA GLU A 44 2.33 -12.43 0.61
C GLU A 44 2.35 -10.91 0.73
N PRO A 45 2.72 -10.13 -0.31
CA PRO A 45 2.65 -8.67 -0.24
C PRO A 45 1.24 -8.16 0.11
N TYR A 46 0.20 -8.79 -0.44
CA TYR A 46 -1.20 -8.46 -0.16
C TYR A 46 -1.63 -8.80 1.26
N ILE A 47 -1.21 -9.96 1.77
CA ILE A 47 -1.48 -10.36 3.16
C ILE A 47 -0.79 -9.42 4.14
N VAL A 48 0.48 -9.06 3.88
CA VAL A 48 1.25 -8.15 4.73
C VAL A 48 0.60 -6.76 4.75
N ALA A 49 0.29 -6.18 3.58
CA ALA A 49 -0.35 -4.88 3.48
C ALA A 49 -1.71 -4.86 4.19
N HIS A 50 -2.52 -5.91 4.03
CA HIS A 50 -3.81 -6.05 4.70
C HIS A 50 -3.67 -6.04 6.23
N ASN A 51 -2.76 -6.84 6.77
CA ASN A 51 -2.53 -6.89 8.21
C ASN A 51 -1.95 -5.58 8.76
N GLN A 52 -1.10 -4.88 8.01
CA GLN A 52 -0.61 -3.56 8.40
C GLN A 52 -1.75 -2.53 8.50
N LEU A 53 -2.69 -2.53 7.55
CA LEU A 53 -3.88 -1.66 7.60
C LEU A 53 -4.76 -1.97 8.83
N LEU A 54 -5.00 -3.26 9.12
CA LEU A 54 -5.77 -3.67 10.29
C LEU A 54 -5.08 -3.30 11.61
N ALA A 55 -3.77 -3.55 11.71
CA ALA A 55 -2.98 -3.20 12.89
C ALA A 55 -2.99 -1.68 13.14
N HIS A 56 -2.81 -0.88 12.08
CA HIS A 56 -2.92 0.58 12.14
C HIS A 56 -4.30 1.01 12.64
N ALA A 57 -5.36 0.50 12.04
CA ALA A 57 -6.74 0.86 12.39
C ALA A 57 -7.10 0.50 13.84
N LEU A 58 -6.66 -0.67 14.32
CA LEU A 58 -6.82 -1.08 15.72
C LEU A 58 -6.04 -0.17 16.68
N ALA A 59 -4.80 0.18 16.36
CA ALA A 59 -3.99 1.08 17.17
C ALA A 59 -4.62 2.48 17.25
N VAL A 60 -5.12 2.99 16.12
CA VAL A 60 -5.86 4.26 16.07
C VAL A 60 -7.14 4.20 16.90
N ASN A 61 -7.91 3.12 16.80
CA ASN A 61 -9.12 2.95 17.60
C ASN A 61 -8.81 2.98 19.10
N VAL A 62 -7.77 2.26 19.55
CA VAL A 62 -7.32 2.30 20.95
C VAL A 62 -6.88 3.71 21.34
N TYR A 63 -6.10 4.40 20.50
CA TYR A 63 -5.67 5.76 20.76
C TYR A 63 -6.84 6.72 20.94
N LYS A 64 -7.77 6.74 19.97
CA LYS A 64 -8.93 7.64 19.96
C LYS A 64 -9.88 7.37 21.14
N THR A 65 -10.13 6.10 21.47
CA THR A 65 -11.11 5.73 22.51
C THR A 65 -10.56 5.83 23.93
N LYS A 66 -9.27 5.57 24.14
CA LYS A 66 -8.68 5.48 25.49
C LYS A 66 -7.76 6.64 25.87
N TYR A 67 -7.06 7.22 24.90
CA TYR A 67 -5.93 8.11 25.18
C TYR A 67 -6.13 9.55 24.69
N GLN A 68 -6.80 9.74 23.55
CA GLN A 68 -6.88 11.03 22.88
C GLN A 68 -7.52 12.14 23.73
N ALA A 69 -8.55 11.84 24.52
CA ALA A 69 -9.20 12.83 25.39
C ALA A 69 -8.24 13.41 26.45
N SER A 70 -7.34 12.58 27.00
CA SER A 70 -6.39 12.99 28.03
C SER A 70 -5.10 13.57 27.45
N GLN A 71 -4.58 12.97 26.38
CA GLN A 71 -3.30 13.35 25.76
C GLN A 71 -3.44 14.49 24.76
N LYS A 72 -4.63 14.66 24.16
CA LYS A 72 -4.97 15.71 23.18
C LYS A 72 -4.13 15.71 21.90
N GLY A 73 -3.37 14.65 21.63
CA GLY A 73 -2.56 14.53 20.42
C GLY A 73 -3.33 13.99 19.21
N LYS A 74 -2.66 13.97 18.06
CA LYS A 74 -3.18 13.41 16.79
C LYS A 74 -2.46 12.12 16.42
N ILE A 75 -3.12 11.21 15.73
CA ILE A 75 -2.50 10.00 15.19
C ILE A 75 -2.68 9.88 13.68
N GLY A 76 -1.62 9.58 12.96
CA GLY A 76 -1.64 9.48 11.51
C GLY A 76 -0.81 8.32 10.98
N ILE A 77 -0.83 8.19 9.66
CA ILE A 77 -0.02 7.23 8.93
C ILE A 77 0.87 7.96 7.93
N THR A 78 2.09 7.47 7.77
CA THR A 78 2.99 7.94 6.71
C THR A 78 3.04 6.90 5.60
N LEU A 79 2.67 7.35 4.41
CA LEU A 79 2.70 6.60 3.17
C LEU A 79 3.78 7.17 2.27
N VAL A 80 4.31 6.33 1.41
CA VAL A 80 5.39 6.68 0.51
C VAL A 80 4.88 6.48 -0.90
N SER A 81 5.10 7.50 -1.74
CA SER A 81 4.60 7.50 -3.10
C SER A 81 5.59 8.15 -4.06
N HIS A 82 5.59 7.66 -5.28
CA HIS A 82 6.17 8.34 -6.42
C HIS A 82 5.06 9.11 -7.15
N TRP A 83 5.42 10.22 -7.78
CA TRP A 83 4.56 10.75 -8.84
C TRP A 83 4.79 9.91 -10.10
N VAL A 84 3.70 9.46 -10.73
CA VAL A 84 3.78 8.63 -11.92
C VAL A 84 3.19 9.39 -13.10
N MET A 85 4.03 9.63 -14.11
CA MET A 85 3.62 10.29 -15.34
C MET A 85 3.44 9.25 -16.45
N PRO A 86 2.50 9.44 -17.39
CA PRO A 86 2.43 8.59 -18.58
C PRO A 86 3.69 8.80 -19.43
N LEU A 87 4.29 7.72 -19.94
CA LEU A 87 5.49 7.79 -20.78
C LEU A 87 5.19 8.52 -22.09
N ASN A 88 4.08 8.19 -22.73
CA ASN A 88 3.57 8.86 -23.92
C ASN A 88 2.20 9.48 -23.64
N ASN A 89 1.83 10.51 -24.41
CA ASN A 89 0.50 11.12 -24.32
C ASN A 89 -0.57 10.27 -25.03
N THR A 90 -0.76 9.03 -24.57
CA THR A 90 -1.78 8.09 -25.07
C THR A 90 -2.70 7.69 -23.93
N GLU A 91 -3.97 7.42 -24.23
CA GLU A 91 -4.96 7.00 -23.23
C GLU A 91 -4.49 5.76 -22.44
N LEU A 92 -3.82 4.82 -23.12
CA LEU A 92 -3.30 3.61 -22.49
C LEU A 92 -2.21 3.91 -21.45
N ASP A 93 -1.28 4.82 -21.76
CA ASP A 93 -0.23 5.21 -20.81
C ASP A 93 -0.78 6.06 -19.66
N HIS A 94 -1.82 6.88 -19.90
CA HIS A 94 -2.55 7.57 -18.82
C HIS A 94 -3.20 6.58 -17.86
N GLN A 95 -3.86 5.56 -18.39
CA GLN A 95 -4.43 4.48 -17.58
C GLN A 95 -3.35 3.67 -16.85
N ALA A 96 -2.20 3.41 -17.49
CA ALA A 96 -1.08 2.73 -16.85
C ALA A 96 -0.49 3.54 -15.69
N ALA A 97 -0.35 4.86 -15.84
CA ALA A 97 0.06 5.75 -14.76
C ALA A 97 -0.93 5.72 -13.59
N GLN A 98 -2.24 5.74 -13.86
CA GLN A 98 -3.26 5.62 -12.83
C GLN A 98 -3.17 4.27 -12.10
N ARG A 99 -3.08 3.15 -12.83
CA ARG A 99 -2.92 1.82 -12.21
C ARG A 99 -1.66 1.74 -11.37
N ALA A 100 -0.54 2.32 -11.82
CA ALA A 100 0.67 2.38 -11.02
C ALA A 100 0.46 3.15 -9.70
N ILE A 101 -0.21 4.32 -9.74
CA ILE A 101 -0.54 5.09 -8.53
C ILE A 101 -1.47 4.28 -7.60
N ASP A 102 -2.45 3.58 -8.14
CA ASP A 102 -3.35 2.72 -7.35
C ASP A 102 -2.56 1.62 -6.62
N PHE A 103 -1.60 0.97 -7.30
CA PHE A 103 -0.75 -0.07 -6.73
C PHE A 103 0.39 0.46 -5.84
N ILE A 104 0.59 1.79 -5.78
CA ILE A 104 1.60 2.44 -4.95
C ILE A 104 0.96 3.10 -3.72
N TYR A 105 0.13 4.11 -3.96
CA TYR A 105 -0.46 4.96 -2.95
C TYR A 105 -1.91 4.55 -2.63
N GLY A 106 -2.70 4.27 -3.67
CA GLY A 106 -4.10 3.86 -3.53
C GLY A 106 -4.26 2.59 -2.69
N TRP A 107 -3.31 1.67 -2.77
CA TRP A 107 -3.31 0.40 -2.04
C TRP A 107 -3.49 0.58 -0.52
N PHE A 108 -2.98 1.68 0.04
CA PHE A 108 -3.21 2.06 1.43
C PHE A 108 -4.23 3.17 1.60
N MET A 109 -4.23 4.16 0.70
CA MET A 109 -5.05 5.36 0.86
C MET A 109 -6.55 5.10 0.63
N ASP A 110 -6.91 4.24 -0.32
CA ASP A 110 -8.32 3.90 -0.59
C ASP A 110 -8.94 3.15 0.60
N PRO A 111 -8.29 2.12 1.21
CA PRO A 111 -8.81 1.54 2.44
C PRO A 111 -9.03 2.56 3.56
N LEU A 112 -8.09 3.50 3.73
CA LEU A 112 -8.19 4.54 4.76
C LEU A 112 -9.32 5.55 4.51
N THR A 113 -9.70 5.82 3.26
CA THR A 113 -10.70 6.84 2.92
C THR A 113 -12.06 6.25 2.57
N LEU A 114 -12.07 5.12 1.87
CA LEU A 114 -13.26 4.46 1.33
C LEU A 114 -13.63 3.19 2.11
N GLY A 115 -12.68 2.56 2.79
CA GLY A 115 -12.88 1.29 3.50
C GLY A 115 -12.71 0.06 2.62
N ASP A 116 -12.17 0.21 1.41
CA ASP A 116 -11.91 -0.87 0.46
C ASP A 116 -10.72 -0.53 -0.44
N TYR A 117 -10.15 -1.52 -1.12
CA TYR A 117 -9.01 -1.33 -2.04
C TYR A 117 -9.41 -0.64 -3.36
N PRO A 118 -8.46 -0.07 -4.12
CA PRO A 118 -8.74 0.50 -5.44
C PRO A 118 -9.43 -0.50 -6.38
N SER A 119 -10.32 0.00 -7.24
CA SER A 119 -11.07 -0.85 -8.18
C SER A 119 -10.16 -1.62 -9.14
N SER A 120 -9.09 -0.99 -9.61
CA SER A 120 -8.05 -1.59 -10.46
C SER A 120 -7.36 -2.77 -9.77
N MET A 121 -7.00 -2.62 -8.49
CA MET A 121 -6.40 -3.72 -7.72
C MET A 121 -7.37 -4.88 -7.54
N ARG A 122 -8.63 -4.60 -7.20
CA ARG A 122 -9.65 -5.65 -7.02
C ARG A 122 -9.88 -6.44 -8.31
N SER A 123 -9.92 -5.76 -9.46
CA SER A 123 -10.14 -6.42 -10.75
C SER A 123 -8.93 -7.22 -11.23
N LEU A 124 -7.71 -6.67 -11.09
CA LEU A 124 -6.48 -7.28 -11.61
C LEU A 124 -5.91 -8.38 -10.70
N VAL A 125 -5.97 -8.18 -9.38
CA VAL A 125 -5.40 -9.14 -8.41
C VAL A 125 -6.42 -10.24 -8.07
N GLY A 126 -7.71 -9.91 -8.08
CA GLY A 126 -8.80 -10.85 -7.83
C GLY A 126 -8.71 -11.52 -6.46
N ASN A 127 -8.81 -12.86 -6.44
CA ASN A 127 -8.87 -13.64 -5.20
C ASN A 127 -7.59 -13.62 -4.35
N ARG A 128 -6.46 -13.16 -4.90
CA ARG A 128 -5.21 -13.01 -4.15
C ARG A 128 -5.22 -11.78 -3.24
N LEU A 129 -6.11 -10.83 -3.50
CA LEU A 129 -6.30 -9.64 -2.66
C LEU A 129 -7.26 -9.98 -1.51
N PRO A 130 -6.82 -9.87 -0.24
CA PRO A 130 -7.70 -10.09 0.90
C PRO A 130 -8.91 -9.14 0.87
N LYS A 131 -10.03 -9.58 1.45
CA LYS A 131 -11.25 -8.78 1.54
C LYS A 131 -11.46 -8.30 2.97
N PHE A 132 -11.76 -7.02 3.13
CA PHE A 132 -12.21 -6.51 4.43
C PHE A 132 -13.62 -7.03 4.73
N SER A 133 -13.83 -7.52 5.95
CA SER A 133 -15.19 -7.68 6.47
C SER A 133 -15.84 -6.31 6.66
N THR A 134 -17.18 -6.28 6.78
CA THR A 134 -17.91 -5.04 7.06
C THR A 134 -17.41 -4.33 8.32
N TYR A 135 -16.99 -5.10 9.33
CA TYR A 135 -16.40 -4.53 10.55
C TYR A 135 -15.02 -3.93 10.28
N GLN A 136 -14.14 -4.65 9.59
CA GLN A 136 -12.80 -4.17 9.27
C GLN A 136 -12.82 -2.93 8.38
N ALA A 137 -13.67 -2.92 7.35
CA ALA A 137 -13.84 -1.79 6.45
C ALA A 137 -14.25 -0.51 7.21
N LYS A 138 -15.20 -0.63 8.16
CA LYS A 138 -15.60 0.47 9.04
C LYS A 138 -14.49 0.91 9.98
N LEU A 139 -13.68 -0.03 10.46
CA LEU A 139 -12.58 0.26 11.38
C LEU A 139 -11.42 1.00 10.69
N VAL A 140 -11.07 0.59 9.46
CA VAL A 140 -9.97 1.19 8.68
C VAL A 140 -10.38 2.55 8.08
N LYS A 141 -11.63 2.68 7.64
CA LYS A 141 -12.12 3.94 7.07
C LYS A 141 -12.07 5.07 8.10
N GLY A 142 -11.35 6.14 7.78
CA GLY A 142 -11.16 7.31 8.64
C GLY A 142 -10.21 7.09 9.81
N SER A 143 -9.43 6.00 9.81
CA SER A 143 -8.49 5.69 10.89
C SER A 143 -7.21 6.55 10.81
N PHE A 144 -7.32 7.87 10.70
CA PHE A 144 -6.20 8.81 10.75
C PHE A 144 -6.71 10.23 11.07
N ASP A 145 -5.84 11.07 11.63
CA ASP A 145 -6.07 12.52 11.83
C ASP A 145 -5.24 13.36 10.83
N PHE A 146 -4.17 12.77 10.29
CA PHE A 146 -3.33 13.37 9.25
C PHE A 146 -2.67 12.27 8.41
N ILE A 147 -2.21 12.64 7.21
CA ILE A 147 -1.41 11.79 6.33
C ILE A 147 -0.03 12.41 6.19
N GLY A 148 1.01 11.63 6.46
CA GLY A 148 2.38 11.96 6.08
C GLY A 148 2.68 11.40 4.69
N LEU A 149 3.30 12.20 3.82
CA LEU A 149 3.75 11.75 2.52
C LEU A 149 5.28 11.76 2.47
N ASN A 150 5.86 10.58 2.28
CA ASN A 150 7.27 10.41 1.94
C ASN A 150 7.39 10.43 0.42
N TYR A 151 7.86 11.55 -0.13
CA TYR A 151 8.07 11.75 -1.56
C TYR A 151 9.56 11.93 -1.86
N TYR A 152 10.06 11.27 -2.90
CA TYR A 152 11.48 11.31 -3.27
C TYR A 152 11.70 11.60 -4.75
N THR A 153 10.91 11.00 -5.64
CA THR A 153 11.11 11.09 -7.09
C THR A 153 9.82 10.84 -7.86
N SER A 154 9.85 11.15 -9.15
CA SER A 154 8.85 10.76 -10.14
C SER A 154 9.38 9.63 -11.05
N THR A 155 8.49 8.93 -11.72
CA THR A 155 8.79 7.89 -12.73
C THR A 155 7.79 7.99 -13.87
N TYR A 156 8.14 7.47 -15.04
CA TYR A 156 7.20 7.29 -16.15
C TYR A 156 6.58 5.89 -16.11
N ALA A 157 5.33 5.78 -16.57
CA ALA A 157 4.63 4.51 -16.73
C ALA A 157 4.18 4.31 -18.17
N THR A 158 4.33 3.09 -18.67
CA THR A 158 3.74 2.68 -19.94
C THR A 158 2.88 1.43 -19.79
N ASN A 159 1.85 1.32 -20.62
CA ASN A 159 0.91 0.21 -20.60
C ASN A 159 1.58 -1.09 -21.04
N ALA A 160 1.45 -2.14 -20.22
CA ALA A 160 2.11 -3.43 -20.44
C ALA A 160 1.12 -4.60 -20.27
N PRO A 161 0.15 -4.76 -21.19
CA PRO A 161 -0.88 -5.80 -21.09
C PRO A 161 -0.30 -7.21 -21.16
N GLU A 162 0.84 -7.41 -21.83
CA GLU A 162 1.54 -8.70 -21.93
C GLU A 162 1.96 -9.27 -20.57
N LEU A 163 2.03 -8.44 -19.53
CA LEU A 163 2.27 -8.88 -18.16
C LEU A 163 1.10 -9.70 -17.59
N SER A 164 -0.07 -9.74 -18.23
CA SER A 164 -1.18 -10.63 -17.86
C SER A 164 -0.80 -12.11 -17.98
N GLU A 165 0.10 -12.43 -18.92
CA GLU A 165 0.58 -13.78 -19.18
C GLU A 165 1.78 -14.17 -18.28
N ALA A 166 2.30 -13.21 -17.52
CA ALA A 166 3.39 -13.46 -16.59
C ALA A 166 2.92 -14.32 -15.41
N LYS A 167 3.89 -14.98 -14.74
CA LYS A 167 3.59 -15.62 -13.47
C LYS A 167 3.10 -14.57 -12.47
N PRO A 168 1.98 -14.83 -11.74
CA PRO A 168 1.41 -13.86 -10.83
C PRO A 168 2.43 -13.28 -9.84
N SER A 169 2.47 -11.97 -9.71
CA SER A 169 3.38 -11.25 -8.83
C SER A 169 2.86 -9.84 -8.62
N TYR A 170 2.93 -9.33 -7.39
CA TYR A 170 2.50 -7.95 -7.10
C TYR A 170 3.25 -6.89 -7.96
N THR A 171 4.46 -7.22 -8.43
CA THR A 171 5.27 -6.35 -9.30
C THR A 171 4.71 -6.18 -10.71
N THR A 172 3.92 -7.14 -11.19
CA THR A 172 3.40 -7.17 -12.57
C THR A 172 1.89 -6.96 -12.62
N ASP A 173 1.20 -7.12 -11.49
CA ASP A 173 -0.26 -7.06 -11.40
C ASP A 173 -0.87 -5.71 -11.80
N SER A 174 -0.10 -4.61 -11.78
CA SER A 174 -0.56 -3.30 -12.28
C SER A 174 -0.65 -3.22 -13.80
N LEU A 175 -0.09 -4.21 -14.53
CA LEU A 175 0.04 -4.21 -16.00
C LEU A 175 0.66 -2.90 -16.52
N ALA A 176 1.66 -2.39 -15.80
CA ALA A 176 2.38 -1.16 -16.14
C ALA A 176 3.87 -1.34 -15.88
N ILE A 177 4.70 -0.86 -16.81
CA ILE A 177 6.16 -0.80 -16.65
C ILE A 177 6.53 0.60 -16.18
N LEU A 178 7.34 0.68 -15.12
CA LEU A 178 7.87 1.93 -14.59
C LEU A 178 9.32 2.16 -15.05
N THR A 179 9.63 3.38 -15.49
CA THR A 179 10.96 3.77 -15.99
C THR A 179 11.41 5.15 -15.52
#